data_AF-A0A2A8B757-F1
#
_entry.id   AF-A0A2A8B757-F1
#
_cell.length_a   1.000
_cell.length_b   1.000
_cell.length_c   1.000
_cell.angle_alpha   90.00
_cell.angle_beta   90.00
_cell.angle_gamma   90.00
#
_symmetry.space_group_name_H-M   'P 1'
#
loop_
_entity.id
_entity.type
_entity.pdbx_description
1 polymer ?
#
loop_
_entity_poly.entity_id
_entity_poly.type
_entity_poly.pdbx_seq_one_letter_code
_entity_poly.pdbx_strand_id
1 'polypeptide(L)'
;MAQNKRRGRKKHTPTISNTGFIGSVFIDTLELQKKSYYFARKKLQIVHHVLDGLAGATSSLFKEHNISAHMSCVYLHKQKKIGFVLSTKPFEQADGVAYFKNYLIEKNFYDKQDAEFQEVFNTGFIGVVFADISSIDRFNFDFEMSMLSKLMKDMIIPVKELFLRHNTPAYISTSHLEEQNKLGFVLSVKPYDERAEADLYFETYLKERGLYIGDEEDEIDKIVIRKKVELI
;
A
#
# COMPACT_ATOMS: atom_id res chain seq x y z
N MET A 1 -8.11 -52.54 21.78
CA MET A 1 -7.69 -51.13 21.97
C MET A 1 -7.68 -50.45 20.61
N ALA A 2 -8.65 -49.58 20.33
CA ALA A 2 -8.77 -48.91 19.03
C ALA A 2 -7.96 -47.61 19.03
N GLN A 3 -6.98 -47.49 18.14
CA GLN A 3 -6.24 -46.26 17.93
C GLN A 3 -7.15 -45.20 17.27
N ASN A 4 -7.44 -44.13 18.01
CA ASN A 4 -8.06 -42.93 17.49
C ASN A 4 -7.12 -42.28 16.45
N LYS A 5 -7.41 -42.48 15.17
CA LYS A 5 -6.82 -41.71 14.08
C LYS A 5 -7.27 -40.25 14.23
N ARG A 6 -6.37 -39.38 14.71
CA ARG A 6 -6.54 -37.92 14.65
C ARG A 6 -6.79 -37.52 13.19
N ARG A 7 -8.02 -37.15 12.85
CA ARG A 7 -8.35 -36.52 11.57
C ARG A 7 -7.56 -35.22 11.48
N GLY A 8 -6.58 -35.16 10.59
CA GLY A 8 -5.90 -33.92 10.24
C GLY A 8 -6.96 -32.91 9.77
N ARG A 9 -6.99 -31.73 10.41
CA ARG A 9 -7.77 -30.58 9.93
C ARG A 9 -7.35 -30.34 8.48
N LYS A 10 -8.28 -30.46 7.52
CA LYS A 10 -8.05 -29.96 6.16
C LYS A 10 -7.61 -28.51 6.32
N LYS A 11 -6.44 -28.15 5.78
CA LYS A 11 -6.03 -26.74 5.68
C LYS A 11 -7.18 -26.04 4.95
N HIS A 12 -7.90 -25.16 5.66
CA HIS A 12 -8.90 -24.34 5.03
C HIS A 12 -8.13 -23.45 4.06
N THR A 13 -8.34 -23.64 2.76
CA THR A 13 -7.89 -22.65 1.78
C THR A 13 -8.60 -21.34 2.16
N PRO A 14 -7.85 -20.25 2.36
CA PRO A 14 -8.48 -18.96 2.63
C PRO A 14 -9.43 -18.64 1.48
N THR A 15 -10.60 -18.15 1.82
CA THR A 15 -11.63 -17.71 0.87
C THR A 15 -11.95 -16.28 1.20
N ILE A 16 -11.99 -15.42 0.18
CA ILE A 16 -12.37 -14.01 0.31
C ILE A 16 -13.75 -13.95 0.97
N SER A 17 -13.79 -13.43 2.20
CA SER A 17 -14.94 -13.55 3.08
C SER A 17 -15.93 -12.40 2.92
N ASN A 18 -15.48 -11.27 2.35
CA ASN A 18 -16.27 -10.07 2.14
C ASN A 18 -16.31 -9.63 0.66
N THR A 19 -17.39 -8.97 0.24
CA THR A 19 -17.51 -8.31 -1.08
C THR A 19 -17.16 -6.81 -1.03
N GLY A 20 -16.51 -6.36 0.04
CA GLY A 20 -16.20 -4.96 0.29
C GLY A 20 -14.87 -4.49 -0.29
N PHE A 21 -14.06 -5.41 -0.82
CA PHE A 21 -12.85 -5.05 -1.53
C PHE A 21 -13.14 -4.18 -2.74
N ILE A 22 -12.36 -3.11 -2.89
CA ILE A 22 -12.51 -2.14 -3.97
C ILE A 22 -11.39 -2.23 -5.02
N GLY A 23 -10.21 -2.69 -4.63
CA GLY A 23 -9.10 -2.89 -5.54
C GLY A 23 -7.75 -2.90 -4.84
N SER A 24 -6.70 -2.90 -5.65
CA SER A 24 -5.32 -2.85 -5.17
C SER A 24 -4.54 -1.78 -5.94
N VAL A 25 -3.62 -1.11 -5.25
CA VAL A 25 -2.64 -0.20 -5.86
C VAL A 25 -1.25 -0.74 -5.57
N PHE A 26 -0.39 -0.79 -6.58
CA PHE A 26 0.89 -1.47 -6.43
C PHE A 26 1.96 -0.92 -7.38
N ILE A 27 3.21 -1.31 -7.09
CA ILE A 27 4.37 -1.07 -7.94
C ILE A 27 4.97 -2.42 -8.35
N ASP A 28 5.52 -2.46 -9.56
CA ASP A 28 6.35 -3.58 -10.02
C ASP A 28 7.80 -3.35 -9.55
N THR A 29 8.33 -4.26 -8.74
CA THR A 29 9.67 -4.12 -8.18
C THR A 29 10.76 -4.32 -9.23
N LEU A 30 10.48 -4.99 -10.36
CA LEU A 30 11.42 -5.06 -11.49
C LEU A 30 11.56 -3.71 -12.18
N GLU A 31 10.50 -2.91 -12.26
CA GLU A 31 10.61 -1.54 -12.78
C GLU A 31 11.49 -0.65 -11.92
N LEU A 32 11.48 -0.87 -10.61
CA LEU A 32 12.38 -0.16 -9.69
C LEU A 32 13.84 -0.58 -9.90
N GLN A 33 14.11 -1.86 -10.19
CA GLN A 33 15.47 -2.34 -10.51
C GLN A 33 16.05 -1.66 -11.76
N LYS A 34 15.22 -1.30 -12.75
CA LYS A 34 15.66 -0.52 -13.93
C LYS A 34 16.17 0.87 -13.57
N LYS A 35 15.78 1.39 -12.39
CA LYS A 35 16.23 2.68 -11.83
C LYS A 35 17.29 2.49 -10.73
N SER A 36 17.95 1.34 -10.71
CA SER A 36 18.99 1.04 -9.74
C SER A 36 20.12 2.06 -9.80
N TYR A 37 20.67 2.36 -8.63
CA TYR A 37 21.76 3.29 -8.49
C TYR A 37 22.77 2.76 -7.47
N TYR A 38 24.04 2.77 -7.87
CA TYR A 38 25.12 2.13 -7.11
C TYR A 38 25.72 3.04 -6.03
N PHE A 39 25.81 4.34 -6.30
CA PHE A 39 26.47 5.28 -5.39
C PHE A 39 25.54 5.75 -4.30
N ALA A 40 26.01 5.63 -3.05
CA ALA A 40 25.26 6.08 -1.89
C ALA A 40 24.97 7.59 -1.96
N ARG A 41 23.71 7.98 -1.76
CA ARG A 41 23.18 9.35 -1.82
C ARG A 41 22.84 9.85 -0.43
N LYS A 42 22.85 11.18 -0.25
CA LYS A 42 22.42 11.84 1.01
C LYS A 42 20.90 12.01 1.12
N LYS A 43 20.17 11.72 0.05
CA LYS A 43 18.70 11.88 -0.04
C LYS A 43 18.09 10.62 -0.63
N LEU A 44 16.90 10.26 -0.18
CA LEU A 44 16.09 9.21 -0.80
C LEU A 44 15.86 9.52 -2.28
N GLN A 45 15.87 8.48 -3.10
CA GLN A 45 15.66 8.53 -4.55
C GLN A 45 14.47 7.66 -4.98
N ILE A 46 14.03 6.73 -4.14
CA ILE A 46 13.01 5.73 -4.49
C ILE A 46 11.88 5.75 -3.48
N VAL A 47 12.18 5.53 -2.20
CA VAL A 47 11.19 5.25 -1.15
C VAL A 47 10.08 6.30 -1.14
N HIS A 48 10.44 7.58 -1.06
CA HIS A 48 9.46 8.66 -1.01
C HIS A 48 8.56 8.69 -2.25
N HIS A 49 9.13 8.59 -3.45
CA HIS A 49 8.36 8.69 -4.69
C HIS A 49 7.40 7.51 -4.86
N VAL A 50 7.84 6.30 -4.48
CA VAL A 50 6.98 5.12 -4.52
C VAL A 50 5.84 5.24 -3.50
N LEU A 51 6.15 5.60 -2.25
CA LEU A 51 5.13 5.76 -1.21
C LEU A 51 4.14 6.87 -1.55
N ASP A 52 4.58 7.99 -2.13
CA ASP A 52 3.69 9.09 -2.51
C ASP A 52 2.80 8.70 -3.70
N GLY A 53 3.36 8.00 -4.69
CA GLY A 53 2.58 7.46 -5.81
C GLY A 53 1.50 6.47 -5.36
N LEU A 54 1.85 5.56 -4.45
CA LEU A 54 0.88 4.61 -3.87
C LEU A 54 -0.19 5.34 -3.05
N ALA A 55 0.18 6.32 -2.23
CA ALA A 55 -0.75 7.12 -1.44
C ALA A 55 -1.74 7.92 -2.32
N GLY A 56 -1.23 8.53 -3.40
CA GLY A 56 -2.07 9.22 -4.39
C GLY A 56 -3.04 8.26 -5.07
N ALA A 57 -2.56 7.10 -5.51
CA ALA A 57 -3.42 6.08 -6.13
C ALA A 57 -4.47 5.54 -5.16
N THR A 58 -4.11 5.30 -3.89
CA THR A 58 -5.06 4.92 -2.82
C THR A 58 -6.14 5.97 -2.65
N SER A 59 -5.76 7.25 -2.59
CA SER A 59 -6.71 8.37 -2.44
C SER A 59 -7.67 8.46 -3.63
N SER A 60 -7.16 8.23 -4.85
CA SER A 60 -7.99 8.21 -6.07
C SER A 60 -9.01 7.07 -6.04
N LEU A 61 -8.57 5.85 -5.71
CA LEU A 61 -9.48 4.70 -5.65
C LEU A 61 -10.53 4.88 -4.55
N PHE A 62 -10.16 5.39 -3.38
CA PHE A 62 -11.14 5.70 -2.34
C PHE A 62 -12.15 6.75 -2.78
N LYS A 63 -11.72 7.79 -3.50
CA LYS A 63 -12.62 8.80 -4.07
C LYS A 63 -13.63 8.21 -5.05
N GLU A 64 -13.21 7.28 -5.92
CA GLU A 64 -14.11 6.56 -6.85
C GLU A 64 -15.20 5.78 -6.11
N HIS A 65 -14.90 5.32 -4.89
CA HIS A 65 -15.83 4.60 -4.02
C HIS A 65 -16.50 5.48 -2.95
N ASN A 66 -16.46 6.81 -3.10
CA ASN A 66 -17.05 7.80 -2.17
C ASN A 66 -16.53 7.70 -0.73
N ILE A 67 -15.26 7.30 -0.56
CA ILE A 67 -14.57 7.34 0.73
C ILE A 67 -13.71 8.60 0.77
N SER A 68 -14.00 9.47 1.73
CA SER A 68 -13.25 10.70 1.99
C SER A 68 -11.94 10.42 2.74
N ALA A 69 -11.06 9.62 2.15
CA ALA A 69 -9.73 9.30 2.67
C ALA A 69 -8.67 9.80 1.70
N HIS A 70 -7.98 10.87 2.08
CA HIS A 70 -6.90 11.46 1.30
C HIS A 70 -5.58 11.32 2.04
N MET A 71 -4.55 10.91 1.31
CA MET A 71 -3.21 10.76 1.84
C MET A 71 -2.15 11.14 0.80
N SER A 72 -1.03 11.65 1.28
CA SER A 72 0.20 11.82 0.50
C SER A 72 1.41 11.47 1.36
N CYS A 73 2.50 11.04 0.73
CA CYS A 73 3.75 10.80 1.43
C CYS A 73 4.67 12.01 1.26
N VAL A 74 5.04 12.65 2.35
CA VAL A 74 5.95 13.80 2.34
C VAL A 74 7.31 13.40 2.89
N TYR A 75 8.38 13.79 2.21
CA TYR A 75 9.75 13.65 2.68
C TYR A 75 10.41 15.01 2.94
N LEU A 76 10.66 15.30 4.22
CA LEU A 76 11.37 16.50 4.66
C LEU A 76 12.87 16.20 4.75
N HIS A 77 13.58 16.37 3.64
CA HIS A 77 14.98 15.95 3.54
C HIS A 77 15.91 16.58 4.60
N LYS A 78 15.69 17.84 4.98
CA LYS A 78 16.54 18.54 5.95
C LYS A 78 16.38 17.94 7.35
N GLN A 79 15.13 17.63 7.70
CA GLN A 79 14.76 17.07 8.99
C GLN A 79 14.91 15.54 9.05
N LYS A 80 15.25 14.91 7.91
CA LYS A 80 15.32 13.45 7.77
C LYS A 80 14.06 12.77 8.33
N LYS A 81 12.88 13.27 7.96
CA LYS A 81 11.57 12.70 8.30
C LYS A 81 10.79 12.37 7.03
N ILE A 82 10.14 11.22 7.01
CA ILE A 82 9.23 10.80 5.93
C ILE A 82 7.91 10.36 6.55
N GLY A 83 6.77 10.78 6.00
CA GLY A 83 5.48 10.50 6.63
C GLY A 83 4.30 10.54 5.67
N PHE A 84 3.25 9.80 6.01
CA PHE A 84 1.94 9.94 5.40
C PHE A 84 1.16 11.04 6.11
N VAL A 85 0.75 12.05 5.35
CA VAL A 85 -0.16 13.11 5.79
C VAL A 85 -1.57 12.70 5.42
N LEU A 86 -2.50 12.75 6.37
CA LEU A 86 -3.84 12.20 6.22
C LEU A 86 -4.91 13.28 6.39
N SER A 87 -5.93 13.24 5.54
CA SER A 87 -7.03 14.22 5.52
C SER A 87 -8.35 13.59 5.09
N THR A 88 -9.45 14.15 5.58
CA THR A 88 -10.81 13.85 5.11
C THR A 88 -11.26 14.75 3.96
N LYS A 89 -10.44 15.74 3.58
CA LYS A 89 -10.65 16.60 2.41
C LYS A 89 -9.46 16.53 1.47
N PRO A 90 -9.64 16.64 0.15
CA PRO A 90 -8.53 16.76 -0.79
C PRO A 90 -7.61 17.92 -0.41
N PHE A 91 -6.31 17.75 -0.60
CA PHE A 91 -5.31 18.78 -0.34
C PHE A 91 -4.20 18.75 -1.39
N GLU A 92 -3.57 19.90 -1.60
CA GLU A 92 -2.40 20.00 -2.48
C GLU A 92 -1.11 19.63 -1.76
N GLN A 93 -0.06 19.35 -2.53
CA GLN A 93 1.24 18.97 -1.97
C GLN A 93 1.79 20.05 -1.03
N ALA A 94 1.62 21.33 -1.36
CA ALA A 94 2.07 22.45 -0.54
C ALA A 94 1.41 22.44 0.85
N ASP A 95 0.08 22.29 0.90
CA ASP A 95 -0.67 22.16 2.16
C ASP A 95 -0.22 20.95 2.98
N GLY A 96 0.00 19.81 2.31
CA GLY A 96 0.49 18.60 2.98
C GLY A 96 1.87 18.78 3.61
N VAL A 97 2.79 19.44 2.90
CA VAL A 97 4.13 19.78 3.42
C VAL A 97 4.04 20.73 4.60
N ALA A 98 3.23 21.79 4.47
CA ALA A 98 3.01 22.77 5.54
C ALA A 98 2.44 22.11 6.80
N TYR A 99 1.40 21.29 6.65
CA TYR A 99 0.80 20.57 7.76
C TYR A 99 1.78 19.59 8.41
N PHE A 100 2.58 18.85 7.63
CA PHE A 100 3.57 17.95 8.21
C PHE A 100 4.63 18.69 9.04
N LYS A 101 5.12 19.84 8.56
CA LYS A 101 6.06 20.66 9.34
C LYS A 101 5.43 21.14 10.64
N ASN A 102 4.24 21.72 10.58
CA ASN A 102 3.52 22.19 11.77
C ASN A 102 3.32 21.06 12.77
N TYR A 103 2.89 19.88 12.31
CA TYR A 103 2.70 18.70 13.14
C TYR A 103 4.01 18.30 13.86
N LEU A 104 5.14 18.29 13.16
CA LEU A 104 6.44 17.97 13.77
C LEU A 104 6.87 19.03 14.78
N ILE A 105 6.62 20.32 14.52
CA ILE A 105 6.92 21.41 15.46
C ILE A 105 6.08 21.24 16.74
N GLU A 106 4.77 21.06 16.61
CA GLU A 106 3.84 20.87 17.74
C GLU A 106 4.21 19.66 18.60
N LYS A 107 4.68 18.59 17.97
CA LYS A 107 5.08 17.35 18.65
C LYS A 107 6.54 17.32 19.09
N ASN A 108 7.28 18.42 18.95
CA ASN A 108 8.70 18.54 19.32
C ASN A 108 9.63 17.54 18.58
N PHE A 109 9.29 17.20 17.33
CA PHE A 109 10.11 16.37 16.43
C PHE A 109 10.81 17.15 15.31
N TYR A 110 10.74 18.49 15.35
CA TYR A 110 11.34 19.40 14.39
C TYR A 110 12.49 20.18 15.04
N ASP A 111 13.56 20.48 14.28
CA ASP A 111 14.67 21.28 14.79
C ASP A 111 14.21 22.72 15.12
N LYS A 112 14.35 23.10 16.39
CA LYS A 112 13.87 24.39 16.92
C LYS A 112 14.50 25.59 16.24
N GLN A 113 15.70 25.45 15.66
CA GLN A 113 16.38 26.57 15.01
C GLN A 113 15.72 26.97 13.68
N ASP A 114 15.08 26.01 13.00
CA ASP A 114 14.42 26.20 11.70
C ASP A 114 12.88 26.17 11.82
N ALA A 115 12.35 26.21 13.05
CA ALA A 115 10.93 26.01 13.32
C ALA A 115 10.12 27.27 12.99
N GLU A 116 9.43 27.23 11.86
CA GLU A 116 8.48 28.26 11.44
C GLU A 116 7.16 27.59 11.04
N PHE A 117 6.07 28.03 11.69
CA PHE A 117 4.73 27.57 11.34
C PHE A 117 4.33 28.11 9.98
N GLN A 118 3.80 27.22 9.14
CA GLN A 118 3.32 27.56 7.81
C GLN A 118 1.80 27.65 7.82
N GLU A 119 1.22 28.56 7.05
CA GLU A 119 -0.24 28.64 6.93
C GLU A 119 -0.79 27.36 6.28
N VAL A 120 -1.89 26.86 6.83
CA VAL A 120 -2.59 25.67 6.35
C VAL A 120 -4.08 26.01 6.28
N PHE A 121 -4.62 26.04 5.07
CA PHE A 121 -6.03 26.41 4.84
C PHE A 121 -6.97 25.22 4.94
N ASN A 122 -6.46 24.00 4.74
CA ASN A 122 -7.28 22.81 4.81
C ASN A 122 -7.58 22.41 6.26
N THR A 123 -8.86 22.42 6.61
CA THR A 123 -9.37 22.02 7.93
C THR A 123 -9.67 20.53 8.07
N GLY A 124 -9.46 19.75 6.99
CA GLY A 124 -9.76 18.32 6.92
C GLY A 124 -8.64 17.41 7.41
N PHE A 125 -7.45 17.94 7.71
CA PHE A 125 -6.33 17.14 8.20
C PHE A 125 -6.65 16.44 9.52
N ILE A 126 -6.36 15.14 9.58
CA ILE A 126 -6.64 14.30 10.75
C ILE A 126 -5.35 13.87 11.47
N GLY A 127 -4.20 13.93 10.80
CA GLY A 127 -2.90 13.74 11.44
C GLY A 127 -1.82 13.24 10.49
N VAL A 128 -0.69 12.85 11.07
CA VAL A 128 0.48 12.36 10.35
C VAL A 128 1.00 11.09 11.01
N VAL A 129 1.36 10.10 10.18
CA VAL A 129 2.16 8.94 10.57
C VAL A 129 3.53 9.09 9.93
N PHE A 130 4.62 9.11 10.70
CA PHE A 130 5.95 9.35 10.15
C PHE A 130 7.01 8.43 10.75
N ALA A 131 8.10 8.29 10.00
CA ALA A 131 9.33 7.64 10.41
C ALA A 131 10.46 8.67 10.52
N ASP A 132 11.24 8.53 11.59
CA ASP A 132 12.49 9.27 11.78
C ASP A 132 13.65 8.49 11.17
N ILE A 133 14.31 9.09 10.19
CA ILE A 133 15.44 8.49 9.47
C ILE A 133 16.74 9.26 9.72
N SER A 134 16.78 10.03 10.82
CA SER A 134 17.92 10.86 11.21
C SER A 134 19.22 10.07 11.38
N SER A 135 19.12 8.84 11.90
CA SER A 135 20.24 7.92 12.13
C SER A 135 20.86 7.35 10.85
N ILE A 136 20.26 7.59 9.68
CA ILE A 136 20.75 7.09 8.39
C ILE A 136 21.50 8.21 7.67
N ASP A 137 22.78 7.98 7.38
CA ASP A 137 23.65 8.98 6.74
C ASP A 137 23.61 8.95 5.22
N ARG A 138 23.52 7.75 4.64
CA ARG A 138 23.49 7.56 3.20
C ARG A 138 22.56 6.43 2.81
N PHE A 139 21.99 6.57 1.62
CA PHE A 139 21.04 5.64 1.01
C PHE A 139 21.64 5.06 -0.25
N ASN A 140 21.58 3.74 -0.41
CA ASN A 140 21.81 3.09 -1.70
C ASN A 140 20.53 2.36 -2.12
N PHE A 141 20.52 1.83 -3.35
CA PHE A 141 19.35 1.17 -3.90
C PHE A 141 18.83 0.05 -3.00
N ASP A 142 19.68 -0.91 -2.62
CA ASP A 142 19.28 -2.07 -1.82
C ASP A 142 18.74 -1.68 -0.45
N PHE A 143 19.35 -0.68 0.17
CA PHE A 143 18.88 -0.11 1.42
C PHE A 143 17.51 0.55 1.27
N GLU A 144 17.30 1.35 0.22
CA GLU A 144 16.00 1.96 -0.06
C GLU A 144 14.92 0.92 -0.36
N MET A 145 15.23 -0.14 -1.09
CA MET A 145 14.27 -1.22 -1.36
C MET A 145 13.86 -1.96 -0.07
N SER A 146 14.82 -2.22 0.81
CA SER A 146 14.56 -2.82 2.13
C SER A 146 13.71 -1.90 3.00
N MET A 147 14.04 -0.61 2.98
CA MET A 147 13.34 0.43 3.73
C MET A 147 11.91 0.64 3.22
N LEU A 148 11.68 0.60 1.92
CA LEU A 148 10.35 0.70 1.30
C LEU A 148 9.41 -0.37 1.87
N SER A 149 9.83 -1.64 1.78
CA SER A 149 9.02 -2.78 2.24
C SER A 149 8.69 -2.68 3.73
N LYS A 150 9.67 -2.26 4.53
CA LYS A 150 9.49 -2.07 5.97
C LYS A 150 8.54 -0.91 6.29
N LEU A 151 8.74 0.26 5.69
CA LEU A 151 7.92 1.44 5.95
C LEU A 151 6.47 1.25 5.51
N MET A 152 6.23 0.60 4.36
CA MET A 152 4.86 0.29 3.93
C MET A 152 4.12 -0.49 5.01
N LYS A 153 4.72 -1.57 5.53
CA LYS A 153 4.12 -2.41 6.56
C LYS A 153 3.95 -1.68 7.88
N ASP A 154 4.99 -1.01 8.35
CA ASP A 154 5.02 -0.40 9.69
C ASP A 154 4.13 0.85 9.78
N MET A 155 3.99 1.60 8.69
CA MET A 155 3.22 2.84 8.67
C MET A 155 1.75 2.64 8.27
N ILE A 156 1.41 1.61 7.49
CA ILE A 156 0.02 1.47 7.01
C ILE A 156 -0.98 1.13 8.12
N ILE A 157 -0.53 0.36 9.12
CA ILE A 157 -1.36 -0.03 10.27
C ILE A 157 -1.85 1.22 11.01
N PRO A 158 -0.98 2.13 11.48
CA PRO A 158 -1.43 3.36 12.13
C PRO A 158 -2.17 4.31 11.19
N VAL A 159 -1.89 4.31 9.88
CA VAL A 159 -2.66 5.10 8.89
C VAL A 159 -4.13 4.66 8.86
N LYS A 160 -4.37 3.36 8.73
CA LYS A 160 -5.71 2.76 8.79
C LYS A 160 -6.39 3.09 10.11
N GLU A 161 -5.71 2.89 11.24
CA GLU A 161 -6.27 3.20 12.55
C GLU A 161 -6.68 4.67 12.69
N LEU A 162 -5.90 5.61 12.13
CA LEU A 162 -6.24 7.02 12.18
C LEU A 162 -7.53 7.29 11.40
N PHE A 163 -7.67 6.78 10.16
CA PHE A 163 -8.93 6.93 9.42
C PHE A 163 -10.13 6.37 10.18
N LEU A 164 -10.00 5.17 10.77
CA LEU A 164 -11.07 4.55 11.53
C LEU A 164 -11.46 5.36 12.77
N ARG A 165 -10.49 5.93 13.50
CA ARG A 165 -10.76 6.84 14.63
C ARG A 165 -11.49 8.12 14.22
N HIS A 166 -11.35 8.53 12.96
CA HIS A 166 -12.05 9.66 12.36
C HIS A 166 -13.29 9.23 11.55
N ASN A 167 -13.86 8.05 11.85
CA ASN A 167 -15.07 7.50 11.22
C ASN A 167 -15.00 7.40 9.69
N THR A 168 -13.80 7.26 9.13
CA THR A 168 -13.59 7.05 7.71
C THR A 168 -13.36 5.56 7.46
N PRO A 169 -14.24 4.85 6.71
CA PRO A 169 -14.17 3.39 6.53
C PRO A 169 -13.11 2.99 5.48
N ALA A 170 -11.88 3.47 5.66
CA ALA A 170 -10.74 3.18 4.79
C ALA A 170 -9.93 2.00 5.34
N TYR A 171 -10.24 0.78 4.88
CA TYR A 171 -9.49 -0.41 5.25
C TYR A 171 -8.36 -0.65 4.25
N ILE A 172 -7.13 -0.65 4.75
CA ILE A 172 -5.92 -0.71 3.94
C ILE A 172 -4.97 -1.75 4.53
N SER A 173 -4.43 -2.63 3.70
CA SER A 173 -3.40 -3.59 4.10
C SER A 173 -2.28 -3.63 3.09
N THR A 174 -1.04 -3.75 3.56
CA THR A 174 0.09 -4.02 2.67
C THR A 174 0.04 -5.47 2.20
N SER A 175 0.32 -5.69 0.92
CA SER A 175 0.53 -7.00 0.35
C SER A 175 1.81 -7.00 -0.48
N HIS A 176 2.57 -8.10 -0.37
CA HIS A 176 3.84 -8.27 -1.07
C HIS A 176 3.90 -9.67 -1.66
N LEU A 177 3.74 -9.75 -2.98
CA LEU A 177 3.88 -10.98 -3.75
C LEU A 177 5.28 -10.99 -4.37
N GLU A 178 6.27 -11.48 -3.62
CA GLU A 178 7.67 -11.53 -4.04
C GLU A 178 7.85 -12.29 -5.36
N GLU A 179 7.18 -13.43 -5.51
CA GLU A 179 7.23 -14.27 -6.72
C GLU A 179 6.68 -13.53 -7.96
N GLN A 180 5.79 -12.56 -7.76
CA GLN A 180 5.19 -11.74 -8.81
C GLN A 180 5.91 -10.40 -9.00
N ASN A 181 6.92 -10.10 -8.17
CA ASN A 181 7.60 -8.81 -8.11
C ASN A 181 6.63 -7.64 -7.88
N LYS A 182 5.61 -7.82 -7.02
CA LYS A 182 4.58 -6.80 -6.76
C LYS A 182 4.45 -6.47 -5.29
N LEU A 183 4.48 -5.18 -5.00
CA LEU A 183 4.33 -4.63 -3.66
C LEU A 183 3.29 -3.51 -3.68
N GLY A 184 2.33 -3.54 -2.76
CA GLY A 184 1.22 -2.60 -2.82
C GLY A 184 0.31 -2.58 -1.60
N PHE A 185 -0.83 -1.92 -1.78
CA PHE A 185 -1.91 -1.84 -0.83
C PHE A 185 -3.18 -2.45 -1.40
N VAL A 186 -3.83 -3.27 -0.58
CA VAL A 186 -5.18 -3.80 -0.80
C VAL A 186 -6.18 -2.94 -0.07
N LEU A 187 -7.26 -2.58 -0.76
CA LEU A 187 -8.22 -1.57 -0.32
C LEU A 187 -9.61 -2.18 -0.21
N SER A 188 -10.33 -1.83 0.85
CA SER A 188 -11.71 -2.28 1.10
C SER A 188 -12.51 -1.20 1.83
N VAL A 189 -13.83 -1.22 1.61
CA VAL A 189 -14.80 -0.41 2.37
C VAL A 189 -15.35 -1.14 3.62
N LYS A 190 -15.07 -2.44 3.73
CA LYS A 190 -15.47 -3.30 4.86
C LYS A 190 -14.26 -3.93 5.54
N PRO A 191 -14.33 -4.23 6.85
CA PRO A 191 -13.27 -4.98 7.53
C PRO A 191 -13.13 -6.39 6.94
N TYR A 192 -11.91 -6.93 6.97
CA TYR A 192 -11.55 -8.28 6.54
C TYR A 192 -10.41 -8.83 7.40
N ASP A 193 -10.16 -10.14 7.37
CA ASP A 193 -8.96 -10.70 7.97
C ASP A 193 -7.74 -10.40 7.09
N GLU A 194 -7.03 -9.33 7.42
CA GLU A 194 -5.87 -8.85 6.67
C GLU A 194 -4.79 -9.92 6.49
N ARG A 195 -4.63 -10.84 7.44
CA ARG A 195 -3.60 -11.89 7.38
C ARG A 195 -3.99 -13.03 6.47
N ALA A 196 -5.28 -13.32 6.35
CA ALA A 196 -5.77 -14.44 5.57
C ALA A 196 -6.20 -14.03 4.16
N GLU A 197 -6.66 -12.79 3.99
CA GLU A 197 -7.39 -12.36 2.79
C GLU A 197 -6.65 -11.33 1.94
N ALA A 198 -5.74 -10.51 2.50
CA ALA A 198 -5.09 -9.44 1.73
C ALA A 198 -4.31 -9.98 0.53
N ASP A 199 -3.39 -10.92 0.76
CA ASP A 199 -2.56 -11.50 -0.30
C ASP A 199 -3.40 -12.28 -1.32
N LEU A 200 -4.42 -13.00 -0.85
CA LEU A 200 -5.35 -13.74 -1.72
C LEU A 200 -6.15 -12.80 -2.63
N TYR A 201 -6.66 -11.70 -2.07
CA TYR A 201 -7.37 -10.70 -2.85
C TYR A 201 -6.43 -10.02 -3.84
N PHE A 202 -5.20 -9.69 -3.42
CA PHE A 202 -4.24 -9.04 -4.30
C PHE A 202 -3.88 -9.93 -5.49
N GLU A 203 -3.63 -11.21 -5.26
CA GLU A 203 -3.41 -12.21 -6.30
C GLU A 203 -4.60 -12.30 -7.26
N THR A 204 -5.82 -12.41 -6.73
CA THR A 204 -7.05 -12.50 -7.55
C THR A 204 -7.22 -11.25 -8.41
N TYR A 205 -7.01 -10.06 -7.83
CA TYR A 205 -7.09 -8.79 -8.53
C TYR A 205 -6.09 -8.71 -9.71
N LEU A 206 -4.87 -9.22 -9.52
CA LEU A 206 -3.87 -9.25 -10.59
C LEU A 206 -4.28 -10.19 -11.72
N LYS A 207 -4.84 -11.37 -11.42
CA LYS A 207 -5.31 -12.33 -12.42
C LYS A 207 -6.47 -11.76 -13.23
N GLU A 208 -7.47 -11.18 -12.58
CA GLU A 208 -8.64 -10.54 -13.23
C GLU A 208 -8.24 -9.41 -14.18
N ARG A 209 -7.10 -8.76 -13.94
CA ARG A 209 -6.58 -7.66 -14.75
C ARG A 209 -5.53 -8.08 -15.79
N GLY A 210 -5.18 -9.36 -15.87
CA GLY A 210 -4.11 -9.85 -16.75
C GLY A 210 -2.73 -9.32 -16.37
N LEU A 211 -2.52 -9.00 -15.09
CA LEU A 211 -1.27 -8.44 -14.55
C LEU A 211 -0.48 -9.47 -13.72
N TYR A 212 -1.03 -10.67 -13.56
CA TYR A 212 -0.37 -11.81 -12.92
C TYR A 212 0.55 -12.52 -13.92
N ILE A 213 1.78 -12.83 -13.50
CA ILE A 213 2.80 -13.47 -14.32
C ILE A 213 2.76 -14.97 -14.03
N GLY A 214 2.62 -15.79 -15.07
CA GLY A 214 2.74 -17.26 -14.98
C GLY A 214 1.42 -18.02 -14.91
N ASP A 215 0.27 -17.34 -14.85
CA ASP A 215 -1.04 -17.96 -15.10
C ASP A 215 -1.47 -17.69 -16.55
N GLU A 216 -0.67 -18.18 -17.50
CA GLU A 216 -1.28 -18.70 -18.73
C GLU A 216 -1.87 -20.06 -18.31
N GLU A 217 -3.07 -20.05 -17.71
CA GLU A 217 -3.90 -21.26 -17.80
C GLU A 217 -4.03 -21.53 -19.29
N ASP A 218 -3.50 -22.66 -19.73
CA ASP A 218 -3.68 -23.21 -21.06
C ASP A 218 -5.11 -22.86 -21.52
N GLU A 219 -5.23 -22.01 -22.54
CA GLU A 219 -6.43 -21.98 -23.37
C GLU A 219 -6.53 -23.39 -23.97
N ILE A 220 -7.10 -24.32 -23.21
CA ILE A 220 -7.59 -25.57 -23.75
C ILE A 220 -8.72 -25.12 -24.66
N ASP A 221 -8.36 -24.94 -25.93
CA ASP A 221 -9.25 -24.93 -27.06
C ASP A 221 -10.36 -25.93 -26.76
N LYS A 222 -11.55 -25.42 -26.44
CA LYS A 222 -12.75 -26.24 -26.42
C LYS A 222 -12.97 -26.67 -27.86
N ILE A 223 -12.33 -27.78 -28.25
CA ILE A 223 -12.64 -28.50 -29.47
C ILE A 223 -14.13 -28.85 -29.39
N VAL A 224 -14.93 -28.07 -30.10
CA VAL A 224 -16.35 -28.36 -30.31
C VAL A 224 -16.40 -29.60 -31.21
N ILE A 225 -16.49 -30.78 -30.61
CA ILE A 225 -16.86 -31.99 -31.33
C ILE A 225 -18.32 -31.82 -31.76
N ARG A 226 -18.53 -31.27 -32.96
CA ARG A 226 -19.81 -31.40 -33.64
C ARG A 226 -19.96 -32.89 -34.01
N LYS A 227 -20.78 -33.62 -33.25
CA LYS A 227 -21.29 -34.92 -33.68
C LYS A 227 -21.88 -34.75 -35.09
N LYS A 228 -21.31 -35.42 -36.08
CA LYS A 228 -22.00 -35.72 -37.34
C LYS A 228 -23.24 -36.54 -36.96
N VAL A 229 -24.41 -35.97 -37.20
CA VAL A 229 -25.65 -36.73 -37.29
C VAL A 229 -25.58 -37.46 -38.62
N GLU A 230 -25.41 -38.78 -38.58
CA GLU A 230 -25.67 -39.63 -39.74
C GLU A 230 -27.19 -39.69 -39.93
N LEU A 231 -27.65 -39.17 -41.07
CA LEU A 231 -28.99 -39.39 -41.58
C LEU A 231 -29.04 -40.83 -42.12
N ILE A 232 -29.92 -41.66 -41.54
CA ILE A 232 -30.49 -42.84 -42.18
C ILE A 232 -32.01 -42.66 -42.16
#